data_AF-A0A3N1TUA3-F1
#
_entry.id   AF-A0A3N1TUA3-F1
#
_cell.length_a   1.000
_cell.length_b   1.000
_cell.length_c   1.000
_cell.angle_alpha   90.00
_cell.angle_beta   90.00
_cell.angle_gamma   90.00
#
_symmetry.space_group_name_H-M   'P 1'
#
loop_
_entity.id
_entity.type
_entity.pdbx_description
1 polymer ?
#
loop_
_entity_poly.entity_id
_entity_poly.type
_entity_poly.pdbx_seq_one_letter_code
_entity_poly.pdbx_strand_id
1 'polypeptide(L)'
;MHTSAHTVLYDPDGLIEAELPLDRESYECLVTAVLAWTGEDTLTTRDLEQIALQLTGHARAVAADVRRRADQLPKDSGPKALADVVLREAEGRLSTMIEGTVRCAQSRARLVRALYARLDRLETATGQPAAPSADQGVSPSHTHGPPGRLKVGP
;
A
#
# COMPACT_ATOMS: atom_id res chain seq x y z
N MET A 1 35.27 16.37 -11.44
CA MET A 1 33.96 16.36 -12.12
C MET A 1 33.45 14.93 -12.07
N HIS A 2 32.45 14.62 -11.24
CA HIS A 2 31.87 13.28 -11.16
C HIS A 2 30.67 13.21 -12.10
N THR A 3 30.82 12.55 -13.24
CA THR A 3 29.71 12.16 -14.12
C THR A 3 28.93 11.04 -13.45
N SER A 4 27.79 11.38 -12.87
CA SER A 4 26.82 10.40 -12.37
C SER A 4 26.25 9.62 -13.54
N ALA A 5 26.58 8.33 -13.61
CA ALA A 5 26.00 7.39 -14.57
C ALA A 5 24.53 7.16 -14.20
N HIS A 6 23.63 7.90 -14.85
CA HIS A 6 22.19 7.70 -14.68
C HIS A 6 21.77 6.50 -15.53
N THR A 7 21.64 5.34 -14.90
CA THR A 7 21.06 4.16 -15.53
C THR A 7 19.54 4.34 -15.58
N VAL A 8 19.01 4.64 -16.76
CA VAL A 8 17.57 4.62 -17.02
C VAL A 8 17.15 3.15 -17.07
N LEU A 9 16.48 2.68 -16.01
CA LEU A 9 15.97 1.31 -15.92
C LEU A 9 14.61 1.26 -16.61
N TYR A 10 14.54 0.58 -17.75
CA TYR A 10 13.31 0.38 -18.50
C TYR A 10 12.47 -0.69 -17.81
N ASP A 11 11.39 -0.27 -17.16
CA ASP A 11 10.44 -1.12 -16.45
C ASP A 11 9.07 -1.10 -17.14
N PRO A 12 8.89 -1.87 -18.24
CA PRO A 12 7.64 -1.86 -18.99
C PRO A 12 6.47 -2.47 -18.21
N ASP A 13 6.76 -3.36 -17.27
CA ASP A 13 5.77 -4.08 -16.48
C ASP A 13 5.52 -3.43 -15.10
N GLY A 14 6.28 -2.39 -14.75
CA GLY A 14 6.17 -1.68 -13.47
C GLY A 14 6.57 -2.55 -12.26
N LEU A 15 7.42 -3.56 -12.48
CA LEU A 15 7.78 -4.55 -11.47
C LEU A 15 8.83 -4.07 -10.46
N ILE A 16 9.65 -3.09 -10.82
CA ILE A 16 10.71 -2.57 -9.95
C ILE A 16 10.12 -1.79 -8.77
N GLU A 17 8.97 -1.14 -8.95
CA GLU A 17 8.18 -0.54 -7.87
C GLU A 17 7.25 -1.56 -7.17
N ALA A 18 7.03 -2.74 -7.76
CA ALA A 18 6.14 -3.77 -7.25
C ALA A 18 6.81 -4.76 -6.27
N GLU A 19 8.14 -4.80 -6.21
CA GLU A 19 8.91 -5.71 -5.36
C GLU A 19 9.19 -5.18 -3.95
N LEU A 20 8.95 -3.91 -3.68
CA LEU A 20 9.06 -3.42 -2.31
C LEU A 20 7.83 -3.90 -1.53
N PRO A 21 7.99 -4.62 -0.40
CA PRO A 21 6.87 -4.75 0.52
C PRO A 21 6.48 -3.35 0.96
N LEU A 22 5.42 -2.82 0.34
CA LEU A 22 4.77 -1.61 0.78
C LEU A 22 4.35 -1.89 2.22
N ASP A 23 5.09 -1.34 3.18
CA ASP A 23 4.68 -1.37 4.57
C ASP A 23 3.41 -0.52 4.69
N ARG A 24 2.29 -1.18 4.37
CA ARG A 24 0.96 -0.58 4.27
C ARG A 24 0.59 0.06 5.60
N GLU A 25 0.95 -0.58 6.71
CA GLU A 25 0.68 -0.09 8.05
C GLU A 25 1.38 1.25 8.30
N SER A 26 2.68 1.37 7.96
CA SER A 26 3.42 2.63 8.07
C SER A 26 2.79 3.74 7.22
N TYR A 27 2.40 3.44 5.98
CA TYR A 27 1.78 4.44 5.11
C TYR A 27 0.35 4.79 5.51
N GLU A 28 -0.43 3.86 6.05
CA GLU A 28 -1.74 4.13 6.63
C GLU A 28 -1.63 5.04 7.87
N CYS A 29 -0.62 4.83 8.71
CA CYS A 29 -0.31 5.71 9.83
C CYS A 29 0.09 7.12 9.35
N LEU A 30 0.99 7.22 8.36
CA LEU A 30 1.40 8.50 7.77
C LEU A 30 0.21 9.23 7.14
N VAL A 31 -0.62 8.53 6.35
CA VAL A 31 -1.84 9.08 5.74
C VAL A 31 -2.77 9.61 6.82
N THR A 32 -2.99 8.85 7.89
CA THR A 32 -3.84 9.26 9.01
C THR A 32 -3.30 10.53 9.68
N ALA A 33 -1.99 10.58 9.95
CA ALA A 33 -1.34 11.73 10.55
C ALA A 33 -1.45 12.99 9.65
N VAL A 34 -1.14 12.87 8.36
CA VAL A 34 -1.21 13.99 7.40
C VAL A 34 -2.64 14.53 7.25
N LEU A 35 -3.65 13.64 7.25
CA LEU A 35 -5.05 14.04 7.17
C LEU A 35 -5.56 14.70 8.45
N ALA A 36 -4.90 14.49 9.58
CA ALA A 36 -5.25 15.11 10.86
C ALA A 36 -4.66 16.52 11.05
N TRP A 37 -3.76 16.98 10.19
CA TRP A 37 -3.20 18.33 10.27
C TRP A 37 -4.27 19.42 10.07
N THR A 38 -4.31 20.38 11.00
CA THR A 38 -5.33 21.45 11.03
C THR A 38 -4.80 22.87 10.78
N GLY A 39 -3.48 23.09 10.65
CA GLY A 39 -2.91 24.44 10.43
C GLY A 39 -1.37 24.52 10.50
N GLU A 40 -0.83 25.72 10.24
CA GLU A 40 0.55 26.07 9.80
C GLU A 40 1.75 25.63 10.69
N ASP A 41 1.53 25.13 11.90
CA ASP A 41 2.62 24.91 12.88
C ASP A 41 3.27 23.51 12.85
N THR A 42 3.14 22.75 11.77
CA THR A 42 3.56 21.33 11.81
C THR A 42 4.97 21.08 11.29
N LEU A 43 5.35 21.64 10.13
CA LEU A 43 6.55 21.23 9.41
C LEU A 43 7.06 22.33 8.47
N THR A 44 8.37 22.31 8.16
CA THR A 44 8.94 23.24 7.19
C THR A 44 8.42 22.95 5.78
N THR A 45 8.47 23.93 4.88
CA THR A 45 8.13 23.74 3.45
C THR A 45 8.88 22.56 2.83
N ARG A 46 10.14 22.37 3.20
CA ARG A 46 10.97 21.26 2.71
C ARG A 46 10.46 19.92 3.22
N ASP A 47 10.08 19.83 4.48
CA ASP A 47 9.53 18.60 5.06
C ASP A 47 8.18 18.24 4.43
N LEU A 48 7.31 19.24 4.22
CA LEU A 48 6.05 19.07 3.52
C LEU A 48 6.24 18.58 2.07
N GLU A 49 7.24 19.12 1.37
CA GLU A 49 7.60 18.69 0.02
C GLU A 49 8.11 17.25 0.02
N GLN A 50 8.98 16.88 0.96
CA GLN A 50 9.48 15.50 1.09
C GLN A 50 8.34 14.52 1.39
N ILE A 51 7.43 14.86 2.29
CA ILE A 51 6.27 14.01 2.60
C ILE A 51 5.37 13.88 1.37
N ALA A 52 5.12 14.97 0.63
CA ALA A 52 4.34 14.92 -0.60
C ALA A 52 5.01 14.07 -1.69
N LEU A 53 6.35 14.11 -1.80
CA LEU A 53 7.13 13.23 -2.68
C LEU A 53 7.01 11.76 -2.28
N GLN A 54 7.17 11.44 -1.00
CA GLN A 54 7.01 10.08 -0.48
C GLN A 54 5.60 9.52 -0.76
N LEU A 55 4.56 10.29 -0.43
CA LEU A 55 3.18 9.89 -0.72
C LEU A 55 2.90 9.77 -2.23
N THR A 56 3.59 10.55 -3.07
CA THR A 56 3.49 10.45 -4.54
C THR A 56 4.12 9.16 -5.06
N GLY A 57 5.32 8.81 -4.61
CA GLY A 57 5.97 7.54 -4.95
C GLY A 57 5.11 6.36 -4.54
N HIS A 58 4.65 6.38 -3.29
CA HIS A 58 3.78 5.34 -2.76
C HIS A 58 2.45 5.21 -3.50
N ALA A 59 1.80 6.32 -3.85
CA ALA A 59 0.58 6.30 -4.65
C ALA A 59 0.80 5.66 -6.04
N ARG A 60 1.99 5.82 -6.65
CA ARG A 60 2.32 5.15 -7.92
C ARG A 60 2.46 3.65 -7.75
N ALA A 61 3.14 3.19 -6.69
CA ALA A 61 3.24 1.78 -6.38
C ALA A 61 1.85 1.14 -6.15
N VAL A 62 0.99 1.75 -5.32
CA VAL A 62 -0.38 1.24 -5.10
C VAL A 62 -1.21 1.30 -6.38
N ALA A 63 -1.06 2.33 -7.22
CA ALA A 63 -1.74 2.39 -8.52
C ALA A 63 -1.31 1.26 -9.46
N ALA A 64 -0.02 0.90 -9.47
CA ALA A 64 0.47 -0.26 -10.21
C ALA A 64 -0.16 -1.56 -9.70
N ASP A 65 -0.30 -1.73 -8.38
CA ASP A 65 -0.96 -2.90 -7.79
C ASP A 65 -2.43 -2.98 -8.18
N VAL A 66 -3.15 -1.86 -8.10
CA VAL A 66 -4.56 -1.76 -8.53
C VAL A 66 -4.69 -2.11 -10.01
N ARG A 67 -3.77 -1.64 -10.88
CA ARG A 67 -3.72 -2.01 -12.30
C ARG A 67 -3.55 -3.52 -12.46
N ARG A 68 -2.54 -4.12 -11.82
CA ARG A 68 -2.28 -5.57 -11.91
C ARG A 68 -3.48 -6.40 -11.48
N ARG A 69 -4.20 -6.01 -10.43
CA ARG A 69 -5.42 -6.71 -9.97
C ARG A 69 -6.62 -6.49 -10.87
N ALA A 70 -6.78 -5.28 -11.41
CA ALA A 70 -7.83 -5.00 -12.39
C ALA A 70 -7.60 -5.76 -13.72
N ASP A 71 -6.34 -6.02 -14.08
CA ASP A 71 -6.00 -6.76 -15.29
C ASP A 71 -6.33 -8.25 -15.21
N GLN A 72 -6.44 -8.81 -14.01
CA GLN A 72 -6.89 -10.18 -13.78
C GLN A 72 -8.42 -10.35 -13.91
N LEU A 73 -9.17 -9.25 -13.95
CA LEU A 73 -10.63 -9.28 -14.06
C LEU A 73 -11.10 -9.33 -15.53
N PRO A 74 -12.29 -9.90 -15.79
CA PRO A 74 -12.91 -9.84 -17.11
C PRO A 74 -13.06 -8.40 -17.62
N LYS A 75 -12.88 -8.21 -18.93
CA LYS A 75 -12.86 -6.89 -19.59
C LYS A 75 -14.13 -6.07 -19.34
N ASP A 76 -15.28 -6.74 -19.28
CA ASP A 76 -16.59 -6.10 -19.10
C ASP A 76 -17.06 -6.10 -17.64
N SER A 77 -16.17 -6.37 -16.68
CA SER A 77 -16.52 -6.35 -15.26
C SER A 77 -16.60 -4.92 -14.73
N GLY A 78 -17.69 -4.61 -14.03
CA GLY A 78 -17.86 -3.31 -13.36
C GLY A 78 -16.69 -2.93 -12.43
N PRO A 79 -16.10 -3.86 -11.66
CA PRO A 79 -14.91 -3.58 -10.87
C PRO A 79 -13.66 -3.22 -11.71
N LYS A 80 -13.47 -3.77 -12.90
CA LYS A 80 -12.37 -3.33 -13.77
C LYS A 80 -12.59 -1.90 -14.27
N ALA A 81 -13.78 -1.60 -14.79
CA ALA A 81 -14.12 -0.27 -15.29
C ALA A 81 -13.95 0.83 -14.22
N LEU A 82 -14.39 0.56 -12.99
CA LEU A 82 -14.20 1.50 -11.88
C LEU A 82 -12.72 1.64 -11.47
N ALA A 83 -11.91 0.59 -11.58
CA ALA A 83 -10.46 0.70 -11.34
C ALA A 83 -9.79 1.58 -12.39
N ASP A 84 -10.15 1.44 -13.66
CA ASP A 84 -9.61 2.26 -14.75
C ASP A 84 -9.89 3.75 -14.57
N VAL A 85 -11.10 4.11 -14.12
CA VAL A 85 -11.46 5.51 -13.82
C VAL A 85 -10.59 6.06 -12.70
N VAL A 86 -10.47 5.32 -11.59
CA VAL A 86 -9.65 5.74 -10.44
C VAL A 86 -8.18 5.87 -10.83
N LEU A 87 -7.66 4.96 -11.66
CA LEU A 87 -6.27 5.02 -12.13
C LEU A 87 -6.02 6.23 -13.03
N ARG A 88 -6.96 6.58 -13.91
CA ARG A 88 -6.86 7.79 -14.74
C ARG A 88 -6.90 9.07 -13.90
N GLU A 89 -7.78 9.10 -12.89
CA GLU A 89 -7.81 10.23 -11.95
C GLU A 89 -6.51 10.34 -11.14
N ALA A 90 -6.00 9.20 -10.66
CA ALA A 90 -4.75 9.12 -9.93
C ALA A 90 -3.59 9.65 -10.77
N GLU A 91 -3.48 9.22 -12.03
CA GLU A 91 -2.47 9.71 -12.98
C GLU A 91 -2.54 11.24 -13.13
N GLY A 92 -3.73 11.79 -13.44
CA GLY A 92 -3.90 13.23 -13.58
C GLY A 92 -3.51 14.01 -12.32
N ARG A 93 -3.79 13.46 -11.13
CA ARG A 93 -3.40 14.07 -9.86
C ARG A 93 -1.90 13.94 -9.59
N LEU A 94 -1.26 12.83 -9.95
CA LEU A 94 0.17 12.59 -9.75
C LEU A 94 1.05 13.34 -10.75
N SER A 95 0.49 13.76 -11.88
CA SER A 95 1.15 14.64 -12.86
C SER A 95 1.22 16.11 -12.41
N THR A 96 0.44 16.52 -11.41
CA THR A 96 0.52 17.90 -10.91
C THR A 96 1.83 18.13 -10.16
N MET A 97 2.42 19.32 -10.33
CA MET A 97 3.62 19.72 -9.62
C MET A 97 3.44 19.59 -8.10
N ILE A 98 4.50 19.17 -7.42
CA ILE A 98 4.50 19.05 -5.97
C ILE A 98 4.81 20.42 -5.37
N GLU A 99 4.01 20.82 -4.39
CA GLU A 99 4.22 22.02 -3.59
C GLU A 99 4.50 21.63 -2.13
N GLY A 100 5.38 22.37 -1.45
CA GLY A 100 5.66 22.22 -0.02
C GLY A 100 4.56 22.78 0.88
N THR A 101 3.31 22.38 0.64
CA THR A 101 2.14 22.85 1.38
C THR A 101 1.40 21.68 2.04
N VAL A 102 0.78 21.94 3.20
CA VAL A 102 -0.10 20.97 3.90
C VAL A 102 -1.21 20.48 2.97
N ARG A 103 -1.79 21.38 2.17
CA ARG A 103 -2.83 21.03 1.18
C ARG A 103 -2.33 20.03 0.15
N CYS A 104 -1.12 20.22 -0.36
CA CYS A 104 -0.50 19.29 -1.31
C CYS A 104 -0.32 17.90 -0.68
N ALA A 105 0.30 17.83 0.51
CA ALA A 105 0.48 16.58 1.25
C ALA A 105 -0.86 15.88 1.54
N GLN A 106 -1.87 16.62 1.99
CA GLN A 106 -3.22 16.08 2.22
C GLN A 106 -3.89 15.58 0.95
N SER A 107 -3.72 16.27 -0.18
CA SER A 107 -4.20 15.78 -1.48
C SER A 107 -3.58 14.44 -1.82
N ARG A 108 -2.26 14.28 -1.64
CA ARG A 108 -1.56 13.00 -1.86
C ARG A 108 -2.02 11.92 -0.88
N ALA A 109 -2.19 12.24 0.40
CA ALA A 109 -2.68 11.29 1.39
C ALA A 109 -4.12 10.79 1.07
N ARG A 110 -5.01 11.69 0.63
CA ARG A 110 -6.37 11.31 0.18
C ARG A 110 -6.30 10.37 -1.03
N LEU A 111 -5.37 10.60 -1.94
CA LEU A 111 -5.19 9.74 -3.11
C LEU A 111 -4.73 8.34 -2.71
N VAL A 112 -3.71 8.23 -1.85
CA VAL A 112 -3.25 6.94 -1.32
C VAL A 112 -4.41 6.18 -0.65
N ARG A 113 -5.19 6.84 0.21
CA ARG A 113 -6.35 6.23 0.87
C ARG A 113 -7.39 5.71 -0.12
N ALA A 114 -7.67 6.47 -1.17
CA ALA A 114 -8.63 6.07 -2.20
C ALA A 114 -8.14 4.85 -3.01
N LEU A 115 -6.84 4.80 -3.30
CA LEU A 115 -6.20 3.67 -3.98
C LEU A 115 -6.22 2.40 -3.12
N TYR A 116 -5.90 2.49 -1.82
CA TYR A 116 -6.03 1.35 -0.91
C TYR A 116 -7.45 0.82 -0.82
N ALA A 117 -8.44 1.69 -0.63
CA ALA A 117 -9.83 1.27 -0.63
C ALA A 117 -10.26 0.64 -1.97
N ARG A 118 -9.62 1.02 -3.10
CA ARG A 118 -9.84 0.36 -4.38
C ARG A 118 -9.20 -1.02 -4.43
N LEU A 119 -7.96 -1.15 -3.98
CA LEU A 119 -7.23 -2.42 -3.91
C LEU A 119 -7.99 -3.45 -3.07
N ASP A 120 -8.45 -3.08 -1.88
CA ASP A 120 -9.21 -3.96 -0.97
C ASP A 120 -10.49 -4.50 -1.61
N ARG A 121 -11.20 -3.62 -2.35
CA ARG A 121 -12.41 -4.02 -3.09
C ARG A 121 -12.10 -4.95 -4.25
N LEU A 122 -10.98 -4.76 -4.93
CA LEU A 122 -10.55 -5.66 -6.01
C LEU A 122 -10.16 -7.03 -5.45
N GLU A 123 -9.42 -7.07 -4.34
CA GLU A 123 -9.08 -8.31 -3.62
C GLU A 123 -10.31 -9.10 -3.19
N THR A 124 -11.29 -8.40 -2.63
CA THR A 124 -12.58 -9.00 -2.27
C THR A 124 -13.31 -9.55 -3.51
N ALA A 125 -13.25 -8.85 -4.64
CA ALA A 125 -13.93 -9.24 -5.87
C ALA A 125 -13.26 -10.43 -6.59
N THR A 126 -11.93 -10.58 -6.50
CA THR A 126 -11.22 -11.76 -7.02
C THR A 126 -11.27 -12.97 -6.07
N GLY A 127 -11.87 -12.82 -4.88
CA GLY A 127 -11.89 -13.89 -3.86
C GLY A 127 -10.50 -14.17 -3.29
N GLN A 128 -9.57 -13.22 -3.41
CA GLN A 128 -8.22 -13.35 -2.91
C GLN A 128 -8.20 -12.73 -1.51
N PRO A 129 -7.88 -13.49 -0.45
CA PRO A 129 -7.79 -12.90 0.88
C PRO A 129 -6.71 -11.82 0.87
N ALA A 130 -7.06 -10.62 1.34
CA ALA A 130 -6.07 -9.61 1.73
C ALA A 130 -5.03 -10.30 2.60
N ALA A 131 -3.74 -10.15 2.25
CA ALA A 131 -2.66 -10.90 2.88
C ALA A 131 -2.84 -10.90 4.40
N PRO A 132 -2.82 -12.08 5.06
CA PRO A 132 -2.92 -12.13 6.50
C PRO A 132 -1.72 -11.37 7.06
N SER A 133 -1.98 -10.25 7.74
CA SER A 133 -1.03 -9.63 8.65
C SER A 133 -0.38 -10.75 9.45
N ALA A 134 0.94 -10.79 9.43
CA ALA A 134 1.73 -11.78 10.14
C ALA A 134 1.55 -11.60 11.66
N ASP A 135 0.42 -12.07 12.18
CA ASP A 135 0.19 -12.33 13.59
C ASP A 135 -0.85 -13.45 13.73
N GLN A 136 -0.40 -14.68 13.54
CA GLN A 136 -1.00 -15.84 14.20
C GLN A 136 0.10 -16.65 14.86
N GLY A 137 0.75 -16.03 15.85
CA GLY A 137 1.27 -16.77 16.98
C GLY A 137 0.13 -16.96 17.98
N VAL A 138 -0.58 -18.10 17.91
CA VAL A 138 -1.21 -18.75 19.07
C VAL A 138 -1.59 -20.17 18.65
N SER A 139 -0.75 -21.13 19.05
CA SER A 139 -1.16 -22.52 19.19
C SER A 139 -1.96 -22.64 20.50
N PRO A 140 -3.20 -23.14 20.50
CA PRO A 140 -3.91 -23.38 21.74
C PRO A 140 -3.41 -24.68 22.40
N SER A 141 -3.04 -24.51 23.66
CA SER A 141 -2.70 -25.53 24.63
C SER A 141 -3.79 -26.60 24.79
N HIS A 142 -3.45 -27.88 24.62
CA HIS A 142 -4.24 -28.97 25.21
C HIS A 142 -3.53 -29.49 26.47
N THR A 143 -4.15 -29.20 27.61
CA THR A 143 -3.77 -29.62 28.96
C THR A 143 -4.49 -30.93 29.33
N HIS A 144 -3.81 -31.83 30.07
CA HIS A 144 -4.29 -32.55 31.28
C HIS A 144 -4.19 -34.11 31.33
N GLY A 145 -3.07 -34.61 31.91
CA GLY A 145 -2.88 -35.71 32.90
C GLY A 145 -3.41 -37.16 32.68
N PRO A 146 -3.10 -38.16 33.56
CA PRO A 146 -2.02 -38.34 34.56
C PRO A 146 -1.23 -39.70 34.36
N PRO A 147 -0.31 -40.14 35.26
CA PRO A 147 0.65 -41.21 34.96
C PRO A 147 0.14 -42.63 35.28
N GLY A 148 0.34 -43.57 34.35
CA GLY A 148 -0.07 -44.97 34.45
C GLY A 148 1.10 -45.95 34.56
N ARG A 149 1.11 -46.68 35.68
CA ARG A 149 1.97 -47.79 36.15
C ARG A 149 2.65 -48.70 35.11
N LEU A 150 3.91 -49.02 35.47
CA LEU A 150 4.65 -50.28 35.26
C LEU A 150 3.79 -51.50 34.94
N LYS A 151 4.15 -52.23 33.87
CA LYS A 151 3.74 -53.61 33.64
C LYS A 151 4.98 -54.48 33.46
N VAL A 152 5.12 -55.44 34.37
CA VAL A 152 6.13 -56.50 34.45
C VAL A 152 5.66 -57.70 33.63
N GLY A 153 6.58 -58.40 32.96
CA GLY A 153 6.49 -59.81 32.61
C GLY A 153 6.80 -60.14 31.14
N PRO A 154 7.25 -61.38 30.83
CA PRO A 154 7.38 -62.55 31.72
C PRO A 154 8.78 -62.75 32.33
#